data_AF-R1GMF5-F1
#
_entry.id   AF-R1GMF5-F1
#
_cell.length_a   1.000
_cell.length_b   1.000
_cell.length_c   1.000
_cell.angle_alpha   90.00
_cell.angle_beta   90.00
_cell.angle_gamma   90.00
#
_symmetry.space_group_name_H-M   'P 1'
#
loop_
_entity.id
_entity.type
_entity.pdbx_description
1 polymer ?
#
loop_
_entity_poly.entity_id
_entity_poly.type
_entity_poly.pdbx_seq_one_letter_code
_entity_poly.pdbx_strand_id
1 'polypeptide(L)'
;MMIYTASPFIGPEVGPLVGGFINQHASWRWTFYVMLIWAGAQLALIVFLVPETYHPVLLRRKAQKLRTETGNEAWKAPIEKLDKSVSQTLLWSCVRPFQLLVFEPMCLNLCILSSILLGILYLFFGAFPLVFQNNHGFTLSQGSAGRRTRASTG
;
A
#
# COMPACT_ATOMS: atom_id res chain seq x y z
N MET A 1 -4.71 3.81 16.41
CA MET A 1 -4.46 4.55 15.14
C MET A 1 -3.00 4.88 14.91
N MET A 2 -2.21 5.23 15.94
CA MET A 2 -0.77 5.53 15.77
C MET A 2 0.04 4.43 15.08
N ILE A 3 -0.16 3.16 15.44
CA ILE A 3 0.56 2.03 14.82
C ILE A 3 0.19 1.89 13.33
N TYR A 4 -1.09 2.08 12.99
CA TYR A 4 -1.56 2.02 11.61
C TYR A 4 -0.98 3.16 10.76
N THR A 5 -0.95 4.38 11.31
CA THR A 5 -0.41 5.57 10.62
C THR A 5 1.11 5.59 10.52
N ALA A 6 1.83 4.87 11.40
CA ALA A 6 3.29 4.74 11.34
C ALA A 6 3.75 3.70 10.30
N SER A 7 2.90 2.71 9.98
CA SER A 7 3.25 1.62 9.06
C SER A 7 3.75 2.06 7.66
N PRO A 8 3.18 3.07 6.96
CA PRO A 8 3.68 3.45 5.64
C PRO A 8 5.05 4.12 5.66
N PHE A 9 5.49 4.67 6.80
CA PHE A 9 6.81 5.32 6.90
C PHE A 9 7.94 4.30 7.04
N ILE A 10 7.68 3.16 7.67
CA ILE A 10 8.67 2.08 7.87
C ILE A 10 9.02 1.39 6.54
N GLY A 11 8.07 1.30 5.61
CA GLY A 11 8.26 0.61 4.33
C GLY A 11 9.42 1.14 3.48
N PRO A 12 9.44 2.45 3.15
CA PRO A 12 10.51 3.07 2.36
C PRO A 12 11.89 3.03 3.02
N GLU A 13 11.97 2.95 4.35
CA GLU A 13 13.24 2.87 5.07
C GLU A 13 13.81 1.44 5.09
N VAL A 14 12.96 0.45 5.39
CA VAL A 14 13.37 -0.95 5.50
C VAL A 14 13.55 -1.60 4.14
N GLY A 15 12.80 -1.17 3.12
CA GLY A 15 12.84 -1.74 1.77
C GLY A 15 14.22 -1.73 1.11
N PRO A 16 14.90 -0.57 0.97
CA PRO A 16 16.23 -0.48 0.41
C PRO A 16 17.29 -1.20 1.24
N LEU A 17 17.15 -1.22 2.57
CA LEU A 17 18.08 -1.88 3.48
C LEU A 17 18.07 -3.41 3.28
N VAL A 18 16.88 -4.01 3.29
CA VAL A 18 16.70 -5.46 3.05
C VAL A 18 17.03 -5.80 1.60
N GLY A 19 16.61 -4.98 0.63
CA GLY A 19 16.88 -5.18 -0.79
C GLY A 19 18.37 -5.09 -1.14
N GLY A 20 19.11 -4.20 -0.49
CA GLY A 20 20.56 -4.04 -0.63
C GLY A 20 21.33 -5.23 -0.06
N PHE A 21 20.93 -5.73 1.12
CA PHE A 21 21.54 -6.92 1.74
C PHE A 21 21.31 -8.19 0.91
N ILE A 22 20.08 -8.38 0.40
CA ILE A 22 19.75 -9.54 -0.45
C ILE A 22 20.53 -9.48 -1.76
N ASN A 23 20.65 -8.32 -2.43
CA ASN A 23 21.41 -8.23 -3.68
C ASN A 23 22.93 -8.33 -3.48
N GLN A 24 23.45 -8.07 -2.28
CA GLN A 24 24.87 -8.25 -2.01
C GLN A 24 25.24 -9.74 -1.90
N HIS A 25 24.37 -10.56 -1.31
CA HIS A 25 24.65 -11.98 -1.06
C HIS A 25 23.94 -12.94 -2.02
N ALA A 26 22.89 -12.49 -2.71
CA ALA A 26 22.08 -13.27 -3.64
C ALA A 26 21.77 -12.49 -4.94
N SER A 27 21.13 -13.17 -5.90
CA SER A 27 20.72 -12.54 -7.16
C SER A 27 19.43 -11.71 -7.02
N TRP A 28 19.24 -10.73 -7.90
CA TRP A 28 18.06 -9.84 -7.95
C TRP A 28 16.69 -10.57 -7.92
N ARG A 29 16.63 -11.84 -8.34
CA ARG A 29 15.41 -12.66 -8.31
C ARG A 29 15.00 -13.02 -6.89
N TRP A 30 15.96 -13.20 -5.98
CA TRP A 30 15.70 -13.53 -4.59
C TRP A 30 14.99 -12.41 -3.83
N THR A 31 15.18 -11.15 -4.24
CA THR A 31 14.41 -10.02 -3.69
C THR A 31 12.91 -10.24 -3.89
N PHE A 32 12.49 -10.69 -5.08
CA PHE A 32 11.09 -10.97 -5.38
C PHE A 32 10.57 -12.20 -4.65
N TYR A 33 11.37 -13.27 -4.52
CA TYR A 33 10.97 -14.46 -3.77
C TYR A 33 10.76 -14.18 -2.29
N VAL A 34 11.64 -13.38 -1.66
CA VAL A 34 11.48 -12.99 -0.24
C VAL A 34 10.23 -12.14 -0.06
N MET A 35 9.96 -11.17 -0.95
CA MET A 35 8.72 -10.38 -0.90
C MET A 35 7.47 -11.25 -1.05
N LEU A 36 7.50 -12.25 -1.93
CA LEU A 36 6.38 -13.16 -2.16
C LEU A 36 6.11 -14.06 -0.95
N ILE A 37 7.15 -14.61 -0.32
CA ILE A 37 7.03 -15.39 0.91
C ILE A 37 6.47 -14.53 2.05
N TRP A 38 6.99 -13.31 2.20
CA TRP A 38 6.50 -12.37 3.21
C TRP A 38 5.02 -12.01 3.02
N ALA A 39 4.63 -11.67 1.79
CA ALA A 39 3.23 -11.37 1.46
C ALA A 39 2.31 -12.60 1.69
N GLY A 40 2.76 -13.79 1.31
CA GLY A 40 2.03 -15.04 1.56
C GLY A 40 1.86 -15.35 3.05
N ALA A 41 2.91 -15.12 3.86
CA ALA A 41 2.83 -15.28 5.31
C ALA A 41 1.86 -14.28 5.95
N GLN A 42 1.89 -13.01 5.53
CA GLN A 42 0.94 -11.99 5.99
C GLN A 42 -0.50 -12.35 5.61
N LEU A 43 -0.73 -12.84 4.39
CA LEU A 43 -2.05 -13.31 3.96
C LEU A 43 -2.54 -14.48 4.81
N ALA A 44 -1.69 -15.48 5.06
CA ALA A 44 -2.04 -16.61 5.91
C ALA A 44 -2.40 -16.16 7.34
N LEU A 45 -1.60 -15.26 7.93
CA LEU A 45 -1.89 -14.69 9.24
C LEU A 45 -3.23 -13.96 9.27
N ILE A 46 -3.54 -13.15 8.26
CA ILE A 46 -4.82 -12.45 8.18
C ILE A 46 -5.98 -13.46 8.11
N VAL A 47 -5.86 -14.51 7.30
CA VAL A 47 -6.92 -15.53 7.16
C VAL A 47 -7.18 -16.29 8.47
N PHE A 48 -6.13 -16.61 9.25
CA PHE A 48 -6.29 -17.39 10.48
C PHE A 48 -6.58 -16.55 11.73
N LEU A 49 -6.01 -15.34 11.85
CA LEU A 49 -6.11 -14.54 13.08
C LEU A 49 -7.22 -13.48 13.02
N VAL A 50 -7.63 -13.02 11.83
CA VAL A 50 -8.59 -11.92 11.72
C VAL A 50 -10.01 -12.47 11.50
N PRO A 51 -10.89 -12.45 12.51
CA PRO A 51 -12.30 -12.73 12.29
C PRO A 51 -12.90 -11.65 11.39
N GLU A 52 -13.84 -12.04 10.54
CA GLU A 52 -14.49 -11.14 9.58
C GLU A 52 -15.13 -9.94 10.29
N THR A 53 -14.43 -8.79 10.31
CA THR A 53 -14.80 -7.58 11.08
C THR A 53 -15.73 -6.65 10.26
N TYR A 54 -16.15 -7.07 9.07
CA TYR A 54 -16.93 -6.23 8.17
C TYR A 54 -18.40 -6.16 8.61
N HIS A 55 -18.70 -5.12 9.39
CA HIS A 55 -19.99 -4.83 10.01
C HIS A 55 -21.22 -4.97 9.07
N PRO A 56 -21.22 -4.46 7.83
CA PRO A 56 -22.39 -4.59 6.95
C PRO A 56 -22.61 -6.02 6.43
N VAL A 57 -21.57 -6.87 6.35
CA VAL A 57 -21.73 -8.28 5.97
C VAL A 57 -22.23 -9.12 7.14
N LEU A 58 -21.80 -8.82 8.37
CA LEU A 58 -22.37 -9.42 9.59
C LEU A 58 -23.86 -9.08 9.73
N LEU A 59 -24.23 -7.82 9.47
CA LEU A 59 -25.64 -7.37 9.44
C LEU A 59 -26.45 -8.05 8.33
N ARG A 60 -25.86 -8.25 7.14
CA ARG A 60 -26.49 -9.00 6.04
C ARG A 60 -26.74 -10.46 6.44
N ARG A 61 -25.75 -11.14 7.02
CA ARG A 61 -25.90 -12.53 7.49
C ARG A 61 -26.96 -12.65 8.61
N LYS A 62 -27.01 -11.68 9.52
CA LYS A 62 -28.03 -11.64 10.58
C LYS A 62 -29.44 -11.38 10.03
N ALA A 63 -29.58 -10.44 9.09
CA ALA A 63 -30.85 -10.16 8.42
C ALA A 63 -31.35 -11.36 7.60
N GLN A 64 -30.45 -12.09 6.94
CA GLN A 64 -30.77 -13.33 6.23
C GLN A 64 -31.26 -14.44 7.17
N LYS A 65 -30.59 -14.66 8.31
CA LYS A 65 -31.05 -15.63 9.32
C LYS A 65 -32.45 -15.28 9.86
N LEU A 66 -32.69 -14.01 10.19
CA LEU A 66 -33.97 -13.53 10.70
C LEU A 66 -35.11 -13.67 9.67
N ARG A 67 -34.83 -13.52 8.36
CA ARG A 67 -35.81 -13.80 7.29
C ARG A 67 -36.24 -15.26 7.27
N THR A 68 -35.28 -16.18 7.38
CA THR A 68 -35.54 -17.62 7.33
C THR A 68 -36.33 -18.10 8.54
N GLU A 69 -36.10 -17.52 9.72
CA GLU A 69 -36.80 -17.89 10.96
C GLU A 69 -38.19 -17.27 11.09
N THR A 70 -38.38 -16.01 10.66
CA THR A 70 -39.63 -15.26 10.90
C THR A 70 -40.58 -15.29 9.70
N GLY A 71 -40.14 -15.77 8.53
CA GLY A 71 -40.93 -15.79 7.29
C GLY A 71 -41.34 -14.41 6.76
N ASN A 72 -40.80 -13.33 7.32
CA ASN A 72 -41.22 -11.95 7.02
C ASN A 72 -40.11 -11.23 6.24
N GLU A 73 -40.40 -10.85 4.99
CA GLU A 73 -39.44 -10.21 4.07
C GLU A 73 -39.08 -8.76 4.42
N ALA A 74 -39.74 -8.19 5.45
CA ALA A 74 -39.52 -6.81 5.89
C ALA A 74 -38.11 -6.53 6.46
N TRP A 75 -37.40 -7.57 6.92
CA TRP A 75 -36.05 -7.43 7.46
C TRP A 75 -35.03 -7.25 6.33
N LYS A 76 -34.77 -6.02 5.88
CA LYS A 76 -33.71 -5.70 4.91
C LYS A 76 -32.52 -5.00 5.56
N ALA A 77 -31.32 -5.49 5.30
CA ALA A 77 -30.10 -4.86 5.77
C ALA A 77 -29.91 -3.50 5.06
N PRO A 78 -29.32 -2.48 5.70
CA PRO A 78 -29.09 -1.17 5.07
C PRO A 78 -28.28 -1.25 3.77
N ILE A 79 -27.41 -2.25 3.63
CA ILE A 79 -26.64 -2.54 2.41
C ILE A 79 -27.53 -3.02 1.24
N GLU A 80 -28.69 -3.62 1.52
CA GLU A 80 -29.66 -4.08 0.52
C GLU A 80 -30.71 -3.01 0.18
N LYS A 81 -30.83 -1.95 1.00
CA LYS A 81 -31.65 -0.77 0.68
C LYS A 81 -30.91 0.24 -0.21
N LEU A 82 -29.59 0.10 -0.30
CA LEU A 82 -28.73 0.97 -1.08
C LEU A 82 -28.53 0.37 -2.48
N ASP A 83 -29.60 0.34 -3.28
CA ASP A 83 -29.54 0.10 -4.74
C ASP A 83 -28.87 1.29 -5.46
N LYS A 84 -27.65 1.65 -5.02
CA LYS A 84 -26.79 2.52 -5.80
C LYS A 84 -25.97 1.63 -6.70
N SER A 85 -26.11 1.82 -8.01
CA SER A 85 -25.24 1.21 -8.99
C SER A 85 -23.78 1.36 -8.54
N VAL A 86 -23.07 0.24 -8.42
CA VAL A 86 -21.67 0.20 -7.96
C VAL A 86 -20.81 1.15 -8.80
N SER A 87 -21.11 1.28 -10.09
CA SER A 87 -20.41 2.19 -11.00
C SER A 87 -20.67 3.66 -10.68
N GLN A 88 -21.90 4.04 -10.33
CA GLN A 88 -22.21 5.42 -9.92
C GLN A 88 -21.54 5.78 -8.59
N THR A 89 -21.53 4.86 -7.62
CA THR A 89 -20.88 5.10 -6.32
C THR A 89 -19.36 5.24 -6.47
N LEU A 90 -18.74 4.43 -7.34
CA LEU A 90 -17.33 4.58 -7.69
C LEU A 90 -17.06 5.94 -8.32
N LEU A 91 -17.86 6.33 -9.31
CA LEU A 91 -17.70 7.60 -10.02
C LEU A 91 -17.77 8.79 -9.06
N TRP A 92 -18.77 8.80 -8.17
CA TRP A 92 -18.91 9.84 -7.15
C TRP A 92 -17.75 9.86 -6.16
N SER A 93 -17.23 8.68 -5.77
CA SER A 93 -16.07 8.59 -4.87
C SER A 93 -14.78 9.11 -5.51
N CYS A 94 -14.62 8.94 -6.82
CA CYS A 94 -13.46 9.45 -7.57
C CYS A 94 -13.53 10.95 -7.84
N VAL A 95 -14.73 11.52 -8.08
CA VAL A 95 -14.88 12.96 -8.38
C VAL A 95 -14.72 13.82 -7.12
N ARG A 96 -15.17 13.32 -5.97
CA ARG A 96 -15.13 14.03 -4.68
C ARG A 96 -13.74 14.57 -4.28
N PRO A 97 -12.63 13.81 -4.36
CA PRO A 97 -11.30 14.33 -4.01
C PRO A 97 -10.83 15.43 -4.97
N PHE A 98 -11.12 15.35 -6.26
CA PHE A 98 -10.75 16.41 -7.22
C PHE A 98 -11.56 17.69 -6.99
N GLN A 99 -12.85 17.54 -6.67
CA GLN A 99 -13.68 18.66 -6.26
C GLN A 99 -13.10 19.34 -5.01
N LEU A 100 -12.76 18.56 -3.98
CA LEU A 100 -12.18 19.10 -2.75
C LEU A 100 -10.82 19.79 -2.98
N LEU A 101 -10.00 19.27 -3.89
CA LEU A 101 -8.72 19.88 -4.27
C LEU A 101 -8.88 21.24 -4.96
N VAL A 102 -9.89 21.40 -5.83
CA VAL A 102 -10.09 22.63 -6.61
C VAL A 102 -10.85 23.69 -5.82
N PHE A 103 -11.85 23.29 -5.03
CA PHE A 103 -12.71 24.23 -4.31
C PHE A 103 -12.15 24.65 -2.95
N GLU A 104 -11.26 23.86 -2.32
CA GLU A 104 -10.66 24.21 -1.03
C GLU A 104 -9.17 24.59 -1.15
N PRO A 105 -8.81 25.89 -1.09
CA PRO A 105 -7.44 26.35 -1.32
C PRO A 105 -6.45 25.87 -0.24
N MET A 106 -6.91 25.61 0.99
CA MET A 106 -6.07 25.06 2.06
C MET A 106 -5.60 23.64 1.75
N CYS A 107 -6.49 22.78 1.25
CA CYS A 107 -6.17 21.41 0.87
C CYS A 107 -5.18 21.37 -0.31
N LEU A 108 -5.35 22.27 -1.29
CA LEU A 108 -4.45 22.40 -2.44
C LEU A 108 -3.02 22.73 -1.99
N ASN A 109 -2.85 23.70 -1.08
CA ASN A 109 -1.52 24.07 -0.58
C ASN A 109 -0.82 22.93 0.16
N LEU A 110 -1.56 22.19 1.01
CA LEU A 110 -1.03 21.03 1.73
C LEU A 110 -0.62 19.89 0.77
N CYS A 111 -1.38 19.67 -0.30
CA CYS A 111 -1.05 18.67 -1.32
C CYS A 111 0.20 19.05 -2.11
N ILE A 112 0.36 20.33 -2.48
CA ILE A 112 1.54 20.83 -3.18
C ILE A 112 2.79 20.68 -2.30
N LEU A 113 2.72 21.13 -1.05
CA LEU A 113 3.82 20.98 -0.09
C LEU A 113 4.22 19.51 0.07
N SER A 114 3.23 18.62 0.25
CA SER A 114 3.48 17.18 0.40
C SER A 114 4.08 16.55 -0.86
N SER A 115 3.63 16.97 -2.05
CA SER A 115 4.14 16.50 -3.34
C SER A 115 5.61 16.89 -3.55
N ILE A 116 5.97 18.14 -3.26
CA ILE A 116 7.36 18.62 -3.37
C ILE A 116 8.25 17.87 -2.38
N LEU A 117 7.82 17.74 -1.12
CA LEU A 117 8.58 17.03 -0.09
C LEU A 117 8.81 15.57 -0.47
N LEU A 118 7.77 14.87 -0.91
CA LEU A 118 7.85 13.48 -1.33
C LEU A 118 8.71 13.32 -2.59
N GLY A 119 8.62 14.25 -3.55
CA GLY A 119 9.44 14.27 -4.76
C GLY A 119 10.93 14.41 -4.44
N ILE A 120 11.28 15.33 -3.55
CA ILE A 120 12.66 15.48 -3.05
C ILE A 120 13.11 14.18 -2.37
N LEU A 121 12.31 13.62 -1.46
CA LEU A 121 12.62 12.36 -0.76
C LEU A 121 12.93 11.20 -1.73
N TYR A 122 12.11 11.01 -2.77
CA TYR A 122 12.32 9.95 -3.75
C TYR A 122 13.54 10.19 -4.65
N LEU A 123 13.82 11.44 -5.02
CA LEU A 123 15.05 11.79 -5.73
C LEU A 123 16.29 11.45 -4.89
N PHE A 124 16.23 11.72 -3.57
CA PHE A 124 17.29 11.36 -2.65
C PHE A 124 17.53 9.85 -2.58
N PHE A 125 16.48 9.01 -2.55
CA PHE A 125 16.65 7.55 -2.57
C PHE A 125 17.44 7.03 -3.77
N GLY A 126 17.35 7.69 -4.93
CA GLY A 126 18.17 7.36 -6.11
C GLY A 126 19.58 7.96 -6.09
N ALA A 127 19.72 9.18 -5.53
CA ALA A 127 20.99 9.91 -5.52
C ALA A 127 21.99 9.39 -4.46
N PHE A 128 21.51 8.99 -3.28
CA PHE A 128 22.34 8.45 -2.19
C PHE A 128 23.28 7.33 -2.67
N PRO A 129 22.77 6.27 -3.32
CA PRO A 129 23.63 5.24 -3.84
C PRO A 129 24.67 5.71 -4.84
N LEU A 130 24.26 6.60 -5.74
CA LEU A 130 25.09 7.03 -6.85
C LEU A 130 26.32 7.78 -6.35
N VAL A 131 26.15 8.64 -5.36
CA VAL A 131 27.25 9.43 -4.76
C VAL A 131 28.14 8.54 -3.89
N PHE A 132 27.55 7.73 -3.01
CA PHE A 132 28.30 6.91 -2.06
C PHE A 132 29.05 5.74 -2.71
N GLN A 133 28.57 5.24 -3.86
CA GLN A 133 29.30 4.23 -4.63
C GLN A 133 30.39 4.83 -5.51
N ASN A 134 30.11 5.94 -6.20
CA ASN A 134 31.09 6.53 -7.12
C ASN A 134 32.24 7.24 -6.39
N ASN A 135 31.97 7.93 -5.27
CA ASN A 135 32.97 8.78 -4.63
C ASN A 135 33.63 8.15 -3.38
N HIS A 136 32.93 7.24 -2.70
CA HIS A 136 33.40 6.63 -1.44
C HIS A 136 33.63 5.12 -1.52
N GLY A 137 33.34 4.47 -2.66
CA GLY A 137 33.63 3.05 -2.88
C GLY A 137 32.86 2.09 -1.97
N PHE A 138 31.72 2.51 -1.39
CA PHE A 138 30.96 1.70 -0.45
C PHE A 138 30.35 0.44 -1.10
N THR A 139 30.35 -0.66 -0.35
CA THR A 139 29.73 -1.94 -0.76
C THR A 139 28.22 -1.82 -1.02
N LEU A 140 27.67 -2.73 -1.82
CA LEU A 140 26.26 -2.69 -2.28
C LEU A 140 25.22 -2.56 -1.14
N SER A 141 25.50 -3.12 0.04
CA SER A 141 24.64 -3.01 1.24
C SER A 141 24.74 -1.67 1.95
N GLN A 142 25.85 -0.97 1.82
CA GLN A 142 26.07 0.35 2.43
C GLN A 142 25.61 1.48 1.49
N GLY A 143 25.69 1.26 0.18
CA GLY A 143 25.30 2.23 -0.83
C GLY A 143 23.91 2.03 -1.45
N SER A 144 23.25 0.88 -1.31
CA SER A 144 21.90 0.63 -1.85
C SER A 144 21.63 1.02 -3.33
N ALA A 145 22.58 0.82 -4.27
CA ALA A 145 22.25 0.69 -5.70
C ALA A 145 23.05 -0.43 -6.37
N GLY A 146 22.34 -1.36 -7.00
CA GLY A 146 22.95 -2.35 -7.87
C GLY A 146 23.34 -1.75 -9.22
N ARG A 147 24.59 -1.27 -9.39
CA ARG A 147 25.11 -1.01 -10.75
C ARG A 147 25.48 -2.35 -11.41
N ARG A 148 24.53 -2.95 -12.14
CA ARG A 148 24.85 -3.95 -13.17
C ARG A 148 25.41 -3.24 -14.40
N THR A 149 26.70 -2.94 -14.39
CA THR A 149 27.46 -2.69 -15.62
C THR A 149 28.53 -3.77 -15.77
N ARG A 150 28.14 -4.93 -16.30
CA ARG A 150 29.01 -5.86 -17.03
C ARG A 150 28.18 -7.03 -17.58
N ALA A 151 27.69 -6.87 -18.81
CA ALA A 151 27.44 -7.96 -19.77
C ALA A 151 26.99 -7.39 -21.13
N SER A 152 27.87 -6.68 -21.85
CA SER A 152 27.91 -6.68 -23.31
C SER A 152 29.22 -6.04 -23.77
N THR A 153 30.34 -6.69 -23.46
CA THR A 153 31.52 -6.57 -24.31
C THR A 153 31.42 -7.73 -25.29
N GLY A 154 31.03 -7.39 -26.51
CA GLY A 154 31.13 -8.17 -27.73
C GLY A 154 31.52 -7.19 -28.82
#